data_AF-A0A838FBS9-F1
#
_entry.id   AF-A0A838FBS9-F1
#
_cell.length_a   1.000
_cell.length_b   1.000
_cell.length_c   1.000
_cell.angle_alpha   90.00
_cell.angle_beta   90.00
_cell.angle_gamma   90.00
#
_symmetry.space_group_name_H-M   'P 1'
#
loop_
_entity.id
_entity.type
_entity.pdbx_description
1 polymer ?
#
loop_
_entity_poly.entity_id
_entity_poly.type
_entity_poly.pdbx_seq_one_letter_code
_entity_poly.pdbx_strand_id
1 'polypeptide(L)'
;MLNLCNRLQVFLKKNHRFRLASREGEIALLKMVCCLYLRDFKKGKINAEEALKFYSEGSNNWFVVMENYYLLAMHAGKYKQAAEIYESVVNHSRFQYLSAEKIEEWKIFEAYLNYVMPEILHRKEFKILKFLNEVPIYTRDKEGLYPSIIITQILYMIERREDELVEKNIESLRIFSARHLSALKAPRTTTFIRMLRQIVTCNYNAEKIRIKALPYLKKLKLSEFINQTETEAMEIIPYEDLWSIILSRLPERKKSS
;
A
#
# COMPACT_ATOMS: atom_id res chain seq x y z
N MET A 1 18.62 9.33 4.58
CA MET A 1 17.68 10.45 4.83
C MET A 1 17.39 10.67 6.33
N LEU A 2 16.94 9.66 7.09
CA LEU A 2 16.57 9.82 8.52
C LEU A 2 17.65 10.49 9.42
N ASN A 3 18.92 10.12 9.25
CA ASN A 3 20.04 10.74 9.96
C ASN A 3 20.18 12.25 9.65
N LEU A 4 19.90 12.66 8.41
CA LEU A 4 19.91 14.07 8.01
C LEU A 4 18.76 14.83 8.68
N CYS A 5 17.55 14.28 8.71
CA CYS A 5 16.42 14.87 9.44
C CYS A 5 16.73 15.04 10.94
N ASN A 6 17.39 14.05 11.55
CA ASN A 6 17.82 14.13 12.95
C ASN A 6 18.85 15.25 13.18
N ARG A 7 19.86 15.35 12.30
CA ARG A 7 20.87 16.43 12.35
C ARG A 7 20.22 17.81 12.16
N LEU A 8 19.28 17.94 11.22
CA LEU A 8 18.57 19.18 10.95
C LEU A 8 17.73 19.62 12.17
N GLN A 9 17.04 18.68 12.82
CA GLN A 9 16.28 19.00 14.03
C GLN A 9 17.19 19.47 15.18
N VAL A 10 18.35 18.83 15.38
CA VAL A 10 19.34 19.28 16.37
C VAL A 10 19.87 20.67 16.03
N PHE A 11 20.14 20.95 14.75
CA PHE A 11 20.58 22.27 14.30
C PHE A 11 19.54 23.36 14.57
N LEU A 12 18.26 23.12 14.26
CA LEU A 12 17.18 24.08 14.50
C LEU A 12 16.95 24.34 16.00
N LYS A 13 17.10 23.32 16.85
CA LYS A 13 17.03 23.48 18.32
C LYS A 13 18.14 24.40 18.84
N LYS A 14 19.33 24.37 18.23
CA LYS A 14 20.48 25.21 18.62
C LYS A 14 20.45 26.61 17.99
N ASN A 15 19.71 26.81 16.90
CA ASN A 15 19.69 28.06 16.14
C ASN A 15 18.26 28.60 15.99
N HIS A 16 17.72 29.17 17.07
CA HIS A 16 16.31 29.62 17.14
C HIS A 16 15.88 30.56 16.01
N ARG A 17 16.79 31.38 15.47
CA ARG A 17 16.51 32.27 14.33
C ARG A 17 16.05 31.57 13.04
N PHE A 18 16.34 30.28 12.88
CA PHE A 18 15.95 29.51 11.71
C PHE A 18 14.73 28.61 11.96
N ARG A 19 14.17 28.65 13.19
CA ARG A 19 13.06 27.82 13.62
C ARG A 19 11.75 28.38 13.06
N LEU A 20 11.12 27.62 12.18
CA LEU A 20 9.80 27.93 11.62
C LEU A 20 8.91 26.71 11.83
N ALA A 21 7.65 26.93 12.24
CA ALA A 21 6.69 25.86 12.46
C ALA A 21 6.51 24.96 11.22
N SER A 22 6.51 25.57 10.02
CA SER A 22 6.46 24.85 8.74
C SER A 22 7.62 23.88 8.53
N ARG A 23 8.84 24.27 8.93
CA ARG A 23 10.04 23.41 8.87
C ARG A 23 10.00 22.29 9.89
N GLU A 24 9.45 22.54 11.07
CA GLU A 24 9.29 21.48 12.09
C GLU A 24 8.28 20.42 11.62
N GLY A 25 7.16 20.85 11.04
CA GLY A 25 6.21 19.95 10.39
C GLY A 25 6.83 19.14 9.26
N GLU A 26 7.62 19.78 8.39
CA GLU A 26 8.26 19.12 7.25
C GLU A 26 9.27 18.06 7.70
N ILE A 27 10.08 18.37 8.72
CA ILE A 27 11.02 17.41 9.30
C ILE A 27 10.27 16.21 9.91
N ALA A 28 9.17 16.46 10.63
CA ALA A 28 8.36 15.39 11.22
C ALA A 28 7.75 14.50 10.13
N LEU A 29 7.18 15.09 9.06
CA LEU A 29 6.69 14.37 7.89
C LEU A 29 7.79 13.51 7.24
N LEU A 30 8.96 14.08 6.95
CA LEU A 30 10.07 13.33 6.35
C LEU A 30 10.55 12.18 7.23
N LYS A 31 10.56 12.35 8.56
CA LYS A 31 10.88 11.27 9.49
C LYS A 31 9.83 10.17 9.48
N MET A 32 8.55 10.52 9.44
CA MET A 32 7.46 9.54 9.30
C MET A 32 7.62 8.73 8.02
N VAL A 33 7.88 9.38 6.88
CA VAL A 33 8.13 8.71 5.59
C VAL A 33 9.34 7.78 5.68
N CYS A 34 10.44 8.22 6.30
CA CYS A 34 11.58 7.33 6.56
C CYS A 34 11.20 6.12 7.43
N CYS A 35 10.37 6.32 8.45
CA CYS A 35 9.89 5.24 9.31
C CYS A 35 8.96 4.27 8.59
N LEU A 36 8.16 4.74 7.62
CA LEU A 36 7.38 3.88 6.72
C LEU A 36 8.29 2.92 5.96
N TYR A 37 9.32 3.45 5.29
CA TYR A 37 10.28 2.63 4.55
C TYR A 37 11.10 1.68 5.44
N LEU A 38 11.39 2.09 6.68
CA LEU A 38 12.05 1.24 7.69
C LEU A 38 11.09 0.29 8.41
N ARG A 39 9.79 0.36 8.12
CA ARG A 39 8.70 -0.35 8.81
C ARG A 39 8.71 -0.20 10.33
N ASP A 40 9.20 0.94 10.82
CA ASP A 40 9.18 1.30 12.24
C ASP A 40 7.90 2.05 12.57
N PHE A 41 6.81 1.29 12.73
CA PHE A 41 5.48 1.83 13.04
C PHE A 41 5.49 2.71 14.30
N LYS A 42 6.19 2.29 15.36
CA LYS A 42 6.21 3.01 16.64
C LYS A 42 6.78 4.41 16.47
N LYS A 43 7.96 4.53 15.83
CA LYS A 43 8.55 5.85 15.58
C LYS A 43 7.79 6.62 14.51
N GLY A 44 7.29 5.95 13.48
CA GLY A 44 6.52 6.60 12.42
C GLY A 44 5.25 7.26 12.97
N LYS A 45 4.51 6.57 13.84
CA LYS A 45 3.33 7.10 14.53
C LYS A 45 3.64 8.36 15.33
N ILE A 46 4.70 8.34 16.13
CA ILE A 46 5.14 9.52 16.91
C ILE A 46 5.41 10.71 15.98
N ASN A 47 6.10 10.48 14.85
CA ASN A 47 6.41 11.55 13.90
C ASN A 47 5.17 12.02 13.12
N ALA A 48 4.20 11.14 12.85
CA ALA A 48 2.92 11.49 12.24
C ALA A 48 2.13 12.44 13.16
N GLU A 49 1.94 12.05 14.43
CA GLU A 49 1.24 12.85 15.44
C GLU A 49 1.94 14.19 15.70
N GLU A 50 3.28 14.22 15.64
CA GLU A 50 4.04 15.46 15.73
C GLU A 50 3.83 16.35 14.50
N ALA A 51 3.86 15.80 13.28
CA ALA A 51 3.62 16.55 12.06
C ALA A 51 2.22 17.19 12.03
N LEU A 52 1.20 16.46 12.49
CA LEU A 52 -0.19 16.94 12.57
C LEU A 52 -0.36 18.17 13.47
N LYS A 53 0.53 18.41 14.44
CA LYS A 53 0.48 19.64 15.27
C LYS A 53 0.83 20.91 14.49
N PHE A 54 1.53 20.78 13.37
CA PHE A 54 2.03 21.91 12.58
C PHE A 54 1.17 22.22 11.35
N TYR A 55 0.22 21.36 11.00
CA TYR A 55 -0.60 21.53 9.81
C TYR A 55 -2.08 21.61 10.19
N SER A 56 -2.74 22.64 9.71
CA SER A 56 -4.19 22.78 9.86
C SER A 56 -4.91 21.63 9.17
N GLU A 57 -5.93 21.09 9.83
CA GLU A 57 -6.79 20.05 9.28
C GLU A 57 -7.37 20.48 7.92
N GLY A 58 -7.39 19.56 6.95
CA GLY A 58 -7.81 19.85 5.58
C GLY A 58 -6.85 20.69 4.74
N SER A 59 -5.67 21.07 5.24
CA SER A 59 -4.61 21.63 4.40
C SER A 59 -3.98 20.54 3.52
N ASN A 60 -3.33 20.93 2.41
CA ASN A 60 -2.64 19.96 1.54
C ASN A 60 -1.60 19.13 2.32
N ASN A 61 -0.83 19.77 3.22
CA ASN A 61 0.15 19.07 4.03
C ASN A 61 -0.50 18.11 5.04
N TRP A 62 -1.68 18.46 5.57
CA TRP A 62 -2.44 17.54 6.42
C TRP A 62 -2.84 16.28 5.64
N PHE A 63 -3.39 16.41 4.43
CA PHE A 63 -3.72 15.25 3.59
C PHE A 63 -2.48 14.39 3.28
N VAL A 64 -1.33 15.00 2.99
CA VAL A 64 -0.07 14.29 2.76
C VAL A 64 0.38 13.51 4.02
N VAL A 65 0.24 14.10 5.21
CA VAL A 65 0.54 13.40 6.47
C VAL A 65 -0.42 12.22 6.66
N MET A 66 -1.71 12.41 6.45
CA MET A 66 -2.72 11.37 6.65
C MET A 66 -2.57 10.19 5.70
N GLU A 67 -2.22 10.44 4.43
CA GLU A 67 -1.91 9.41 3.44
C GLU A 67 -0.74 8.52 3.89
N ASN A 68 0.38 9.13 4.29
CA ASN A 68 1.54 8.39 4.78
C ASN A 68 1.28 7.70 6.12
N TYR A 69 0.44 8.29 6.98
CA TYR A 69 0.06 7.68 8.25
C TYR A 69 -0.85 6.47 8.04
N TYR A 70 -1.78 6.56 7.09
CA TYR A 70 -2.61 5.43 6.66
C TYR A 70 -1.74 4.25 6.21
N LEU A 71 -0.79 4.51 5.30
CA LEU A 71 0.12 3.48 4.80
C LEU A 71 0.98 2.87 5.90
N LEU A 72 1.48 3.70 6.82
CA LEU A 72 2.23 3.21 7.97
C LEU A 72 1.39 2.26 8.84
N ALA A 73 0.11 2.58 9.06
CA ALA A 73 -0.80 1.72 9.79
C ALA A 73 -1.10 0.41 9.03
N MET A 74 -1.32 0.48 7.71
CA MET A 74 -1.53 -0.70 6.87
C MET A 74 -0.33 -1.64 6.84
N HIS A 75 0.89 -1.08 6.72
CA HIS A 75 2.15 -1.83 6.78
C HIS A 75 2.40 -2.51 8.11
N ALA A 76 1.89 -1.92 9.19
CA ALA A 76 2.03 -2.45 10.54
C ALA A 76 0.91 -3.44 10.94
N GLY A 77 0.00 -3.76 10.02
CA GLY A 77 -1.20 -4.56 10.32
C GLY A 77 -2.16 -3.89 11.31
N LYS A 78 -2.09 -2.56 11.47
CA LYS A 78 -2.94 -1.77 12.38
C LYS A 78 -4.19 -1.28 11.64
N TYR A 79 -4.95 -2.23 11.09
CA TYR A 79 -6.10 -1.94 10.21
C TYR A 79 -7.21 -1.11 10.86
N LYS A 80 -7.43 -1.24 12.18
CA LYS A 80 -8.37 -0.37 12.92
C LYS A 80 -7.97 1.10 12.84
N GLN A 81 -6.68 1.38 13.07
CA GLN A 81 -6.17 2.73 13.01
C GLN A 81 -6.15 3.25 11.56
N ALA A 82 -5.82 2.39 10.60
CA ALA A 82 -5.92 2.74 9.19
C ALA A 82 -7.37 3.13 8.82
N ALA A 83 -8.38 2.45 9.36
CA ALA A 83 -9.79 2.81 9.16
C ALA A 83 -10.16 4.15 9.79
N GLU A 84 -9.71 4.43 11.02
CA GLU A 84 -9.92 5.75 11.65
C GLU A 84 -9.31 6.88 10.82
N ILE A 85 -8.08 6.69 10.32
CA ILE A 85 -7.40 7.64 9.43
C ILE A 85 -8.19 7.80 8.13
N TYR A 86 -8.57 6.69 7.50
CA TYR A 86 -9.35 6.70 6.26
C TYR A 86 -10.64 7.50 6.42
N GLU A 87 -11.45 7.19 7.44
CA GLU A 87 -12.72 7.89 7.70
C GLU A 87 -12.52 9.38 7.96
N SER A 88 -11.48 9.76 8.69
CA SER A 88 -11.19 11.19 8.94
C SER A 88 -10.87 11.95 7.65
N VAL A 89 -10.20 11.30 6.69
CA VAL A 89 -9.83 11.92 5.41
C VAL A 89 -11.01 12.00 4.46
N VAL A 90 -11.70 10.88 4.21
CA VAL A 90 -12.74 10.84 3.17
C VAL A 90 -14.02 11.58 3.57
N ASN A 91 -14.27 11.72 4.88
CA ASN A 91 -15.40 12.52 5.39
C ASN A 91 -15.06 14.01 5.55
N HIS A 92 -13.80 14.42 5.36
CA HIS A 92 -13.43 15.82 5.49
C HIS A 92 -14.02 16.66 4.35
N SER A 93 -14.59 17.82 4.65
CA SER A 93 -15.32 18.67 3.69
C SER A 93 -14.48 19.08 2.46
N ARG A 94 -13.16 19.16 2.63
CA ARG A 94 -12.20 19.50 1.55
C ARG A 94 -11.77 18.32 0.68
N PHE A 95 -12.11 17.09 1.03
CA PHE A 95 -11.72 15.88 0.28
C PHE A 95 -12.22 15.92 -1.17
N GLN A 96 -13.45 16.40 -1.39
CA GLN A 96 -14.04 16.54 -2.73
C GLN A 96 -13.30 17.51 -3.67
N TYR A 97 -12.43 18.37 -3.13
CA TYR A 97 -11.64 19.33 -3.90
C TYR A 97 -10.20 18.86 -4.13
N LEU A 98 -9.86 17.65 -3.68
CA LEU A 98 -8.59 17.02 -4.05
C LEU A 98 -8.57 16.69 -5.55
N SER A 99 -7.37 16.49 -6.09
CA SER A 99 -7.23 16.07 -7.48
C SER A 99 -7.88 14.69 -7.69
N ALA A 100 -8.27 14.39 -8.93
CA ALA A 100 -8.89 13.12 -9.26
C ALA A 100 -7.98 11.93 -8.92
N GLU A 101 -6.67 12.10 -9.08
CA GLU A 101 -5.65 11.11 -8.74
C GLU A 101 -5.64 10.81 -7.24
N LYS A 102 -5.72 11.84 -6.39
CA LYS A 102 -5.78 11.65 -4.94
C LYS A 102 -7.08 10.98 -4.51
N ILE A 103 -8.22 11.39 -5.08
CA ILE A 103 -9.50 10.73 -4.80
C ILE A 103 -9.45 9.25 -5.21
N GLU A 104 -8.85 8.92 -6.36
CA GLU A 104 -8.66 7.54 -6.81
C GLU A 104 -7.73 6.76 -5.88
N GLU A 105 -6.61 7.34 -5.44
CA GLU A 105 -5.70 6.73 -4.48
C GLU A 105 -6.43 6.31 -3.19
N TRP A 106 -7.26 7.18 -2.62
CA TRP A 106 -8.07 6.85 -1.46
C TRP A 106 -9.11 5.76 -1.74
N LYS A 107 -9.67 5.64 -2.96
CA LYS A 107 -10.53 4.48 -3.31
C LYS A 107 -9.75 3.17 -3.32
N ILE A 108 -8.49 3.19 -3.76
CA ILE A 108 -7.63 1.99 -3.73
C ILE A 108 -7.35 1.61 -2.27
N PHE A 109 -7.07 2.60 -1.42
CA PHE A 109 -6.91 2.40 0.02
C PHE A 109 -8.15 1.76 0.64
N GLU A 110 -9.33 2.27 0.34
CA GLU A 110 -10.62 1.70 0.74
C GLU A 110 -10.75 0.23 0.35
N ALA A 111 -10.37 -0.12 -0.89
CA ALA A 111 -10.47 -1.46 -1.42
C ALA A 111 -9.56 -2.46 -0.67
N TYR A 112 -8.33 -2.06 -0.35
CA TYR A 112 -7.40 -2.85 0.48
C TYR A 112 -7.88 -2.97 1.92
N LEU A 113 -8.36 -1.88 2.52
CA LEU A 113 -8.84 -1.88 3.90
C LEU A 113 -10.07 -2.76 4.05
N ASN A 114 -11.04 -2.65 3.13
CA ASN A 114 -12.20 -3.54 3.06
C ASN A 114 -11.79 -4.99 2.87
N TYR A 115 -10.76 -5.25 2.06
CA TYR A 115 -10.27 -6.61 1.85
C TYR A 115 -9.79 -7.19 3.18
N VAL A 116 -8.91 -6.51 3.90
CA VAL A 116 -8.33 -7.07 5.14
C VAL A 116 -9.23 -6.98 6.36
N MET A 117 -10.17 -6.03 6.38
CA MET A 117 -11.02 -5.75 7.55
C MET A 117 -12.45 -5.36 7.14
N PRO A 118 -13.21 -6.29 6.52
CA PRO A 118 -14.55 -6.02 5.98
C PRO A 118 -15.57 -5.62 7.05
N GLU A 119 -15.34 -5.99 8.32
CA GLU A 119 -16.22 -5.69 9.46
C GLU A 119 -16.16 -4.24 9.95
N ILE A 120 -15.09 -3.50 9.67
CA ILE A 120 -14.96 -2.12 10.19
C ILE A 120 -15.62 -1.10 9.28
N LEU A 121 -15.51 -1.28 7.97
CA LEU A 121 -16.15 -0.40 7.00
C LEU A 121 -17.61 -0.81 6.72
N HIS A 122 -18.33 -1.33 7.71
CA HIS A 122 -19.75 -1.77 7.63
C HIS A 122 -20.76 -0.68 7.16
N ARG A 123 -20.29 0.47 6.68
CA ARG A 123 -21.06 1.43 5.88
C ARG A 123 -21.10 1.00 4.40
N LYS A 124 -22.15 0.26 4.06
CA LYS A 124 -23.01 0.21 2.85
C LYS A 124 -22.57 0.70 1.44
N GLU A 125 -21.38 1.19 1.15
CA GLU A 125 -21.10 1.79 -0.18
C GLU A 125 -19.79 1.42 -0.86
N PHE A 126 -18.95 0.53 -0.32
CA PHE A 126 -17.88 -0.03 -1.15
C PHE A 126 -18.49 -0.95 -2.22
N LYS A 127 -18.75 -0.35 -3.39
CA LYS A 127 -19.29 -1.05 -4.55
C LYS A 127 -18.15 -1.82 -5.19
N ILE A 128 -17.80 -2.97 -4.59
CA ILE A 128 -16.74 -3.86 -5.09
C ILE A 128 -16.91 -4.15 -6.57
N LEU A 129 -18.15 -4.42 -7.02
CA LEU A 129 -18.44 -4.64 -8.44
C LEU A 129 -18.11 -3.42 -9.31
N LYS A 130 -18.35 -2.20 -8.80
CA LYS A 130 -17.97 -0.97 -9.50
C LYS A 130 -16.45 -0.85 -9.59
N PHE A 131 -15.73 -1.06 -8.48
CA PHE A 131 -14.26 -1.04 -8.45
C PHE A 131 -13.63 -2.10 -9.36
N LEU A 132 -14.20 -3.31 -9.42
CA LEU A 132 -13.72 -4.39 -10.30
C LEU A 132 -13.94 -4.07 -11.78
N ASN A 133 -15.03 -3.37 -12.11
CA ASN A 133 -15.39 -3.00 -13.48
C ASN A 133 -14.79 -1.66 -13.94
N GLU A 134 -14.28 -0.85 -13.00
CA GLU A 134 -13.53 0.35 -13.33
C GLU A 134 -12.21 -0.06 -14.02
N VAL A 135 -12.09 0.31 -15.30
CA VAL A 135 -10.83 0.14 -16.05
C VAL A 135 -9.86 1.18 -15.52
N PRO A 136 -8.72 0.80 -14.92
CA PRO A 136 -7.77 1.77 -14.43
C PRO A 136 -7.22 2.54 -15.63
N ILE A 137 -7.43 3.86 -15.65
CA ILE A 137 -6.85 4.71 -16.70
C ILE A 137 -5.38 4.86 -16.36
N TYR A 138 -4.52 4.10 -17.04
CA TYR A 138 -3.07 4.27 -16.95
C TYR A 138 -2.68 5.66 -17.48
N THR A 139 -2.06 6.45 -16.62
CA THR A 139 -1.30 7.65 -16.98
C THR A 139 0.13 7.46 -16.47
N ARG A 140 1.14 8.06 -17.13
CA ARG A 140 2.54 8.00 -16.65
C ARG A 140 2.67 8.47 -15.20
N ASP A 141 1.84 9.43 -14.81
CA ASP A 141 1.80 9.97 -13.45
C ASP A 141 1.25 8.97 -12.40
N LYS A 142 0.63 7.85 -12.84
CA LYS A 142 0.05 6.79 -11.99
C LYS A 142 0.86 5.50 -11.94
N GLU A 143 2.11 5.51 -12.43
CA GLU A 143 2.95 4.31 -12.51
C GLU A 143 3.10 3.56 -11.17
N GLY A 144 3.08 4.28 -10.04
CA GLY A 144 3.22 3.69 -8.71
C GLY A 144 1.97 2.98 -8.17
N LEU A 145 0.76 3.35 -8.59
CA LEU A 145 -0.49 2.83 -8.03
C LEU A 145 -1.16 1.76 -8.91
N TYR A 146 -0.86 1.74 -10.22
CA TYR A 146 -1.46 0.77 -11.14
C TYR A 146 -1.32 -0.70 -10.67
N PRO A 147 -0.14 -1.16 -10.19
CA PRO A 147 -0.02 -2.52 -9.66
C PRO A 147 -0.96 -2.79 -8.49
N SER A 148 -1.12 -1.83 -7.59
CA SER A 148 -1.98 -1.96 -6.41
C SER A 148 -3.46 -2.10 -6.79
N ILE A 149 -3.90 -1.42 -7.85
CA ILE A 149 -5.27 -1.57 -8.38
C ILE A 149 -5.49 -3.01 -8.88
N ILE A 150 -4.64 -3.47 -9.80
CA ILE A 150 -4.80 -4.79 -10.42
C ILE A 150 -4.63 -5.91 -9.40
N ILE A 151 -3.69 -5.77 -8.46
CA ILE A 151 -3.52 -6.72 -7.34
C ILE A 151 -4.83 -6.80 -6.55
N THR A 152 -5.42 -5.68 -6.16
CA THR A 152 -6.69 -5.70 -5.42
C THR A 152 -7.81 -6.37 -6.19
N GLN A 153 -7.93 -6.09 -7.49
CA GLN A 153 -8.90 -6.77 -8.34
C GLN A 153 -8.68 -8.29 -8.33
N ILE A 154 -7.43 -8.75 -8.48
CA ILE A 154 -7.07 -10.18 -8.40
C ILE A 154 -7.49 -10.78 -7.05
N LEU A 155 -7.26 -10.08 -5.93
CA LEU A 155 -7.63 -10.56 -4.59
C LEU A 155 -9.13 -10.87 -4.49
N TYR A 156 -9.98 -9.95 -4.94
CA TYR A 156 -11.43 -10.13 -4.90
C TYR A 156 -11.91 -11.18 -5.92
N MET A 157 -11.28 -11.27 -7.10
CA MET A 157 -11.57 -12.33 -8.09
C MET A 157 -11.24 -13.72 -7.54
N ILE A 158 -10.15 -13.87 -6.77
CA ILE A 158 -9.81 -15.12 -6.07
C ILE A 158 -10.90 -15.51 -5.07
N GLU A 159 -11.37 -14.58 -4.24
CA GLU A 159 -12.45 -14.84 -3.26
C GLU A 159 -13.76 -15.24 -3.95
N ARG A 160 -14.04 -14.66 -5.12
CA ARG A 160 -15.22 -14.95 -5.94
C ARG A 160 -15.08 -16.20 -6.81
N ARG A 161 -13.91 -16.84 -6.83
CA ARG A 161 -13.58 -18.03 -7.64
C ARG A 161 -13.70 -17.79 -9.15
N GLU A 162 -13.36 -16.59 -9.60
CA GLU A 162 -13.38 -16.18 -11.01
C GLU A 162 -12.03 -16.50 -11.68
N ASP A 163 -11.69 -17.80 -11.77
CA ASP A 163 -10.33 -18.27 -12.11
C ASP A 163 -9.81 -17.74 -13.45
N GLU A 164 -10.66 -17.66 -14.48
CA GLU A 164 -10.30 -17.14 -15.80
C GLU A 164 -9.93 -15.64 -15.74
N LEU A 165 -10.65 -14.86 -14.92
CA LEU A 165 -10.35 -13.44 -14.71
C LEU A 165 -9.07 -13.25 -13.91
N VAL A 166 -8.84 -14.11 -12.90
CA VAL A 166 -7.58 -14.11 -12.14
C VAL A 166 -6.38 -14.31 -13.07
N GLU A 167 -6.43 -15.33 -13.95
CA GLU A 167 -5.34 -15.59 -14.89
C GLU A 167 -5.11 -14.42 -15.86
N LYS A 168 -6.19 -13.90 -16.45
CA LYS A 168 -6.14 -12.74 -17.36
C LYS A 168 -5.53 -11.51 -16.69
N ASN A 169 -5.91 -11.21 -15.46
CA ASN A 169 -5.41 -10.03 -14.75
C ASN A 169 -3.96 -10.19 -14.28
N ILE A 170 -3.54 -11.40 -13.87
CA ILE A 170 -2.13 -11.70 -13.59
C ILE A 170 -1.28 -11.49 -14.83
N GLU A 171 -1.74 -11.94 -16.00
CA GLU A 171 -1.01 -11.78 -17.25
C GLU A 171 -0.94 -10.31 -17.70
N SER A 172 -2.05 -9.57 -17.56
CA SER A 172 -2.06 -8.13 -17.81
C SER A 172 -1.07 -7.38 -16.92
N LEU A 173 -1.05 -7.68 -15.61
CA LEU A 173 -0.11 -7.10 -14.65
C LEU A 173 1.35 -7.47 -14.98
N ARG A 174 1.60 -8.69 -15.46
CA ARG A 174 2.93 -9.15 -15.90
C ARG A 174 3.40 -8.35 -17.13
N ILE A 175 2.53 -8.16 -18.13
CA ILE A 175 2.85 -7.38 -19.33
C ILE A 175 3.12 -5.92 -18.96
N PHE A 176 2.28 -5.33 -18.09
CA PHE A 176 2.49 -3.99 -17.57
C PHE A 176 3.84 -3.86 -16.87
N SER A 177 4.12 -4.75 -15.92
CA SER A 177 5.38 -4.76 -15.18
C SER A 177 6.58 -4.88 -16.13
N ALA A 178 6.54 -5.76 -17.12
CA ALA A 178 7.63 -5.90 -18.09
C ALA A 178 7.89 -4.62 -18.92
N ARG A 179 6.84 -3.84 -19.22
CA ARG A 179 6.93 -2.62 -20.04
C ARG A 179 7.33 -1.38 -19.25
N HIS A 180 6.80 -1.23 -18.03
CA HIS A 180 6.87 0.02 -17.26
C HIS A 180 7.71 -0.12 -15.99
N LEU A 181 7.72 -1.31 -15.38
CA LEU A 181 8.38 -1.59 -14.12
C LEU A 181 9.50 -2.60 -14.36
N SER A 182 10.60 -2.18 -15.00
CA SER A 182 11.72 -3.09 -15.29
C SER A 182 12.13 -3.85 -14.01
N ALA A 183 12.55 -5.11 -14.13
CA ALA A 183 12.84 -5.95 -12.95
C ALA A 183 13.93 -5.38 -12.02
N LEU A 184 14.73 -4.43 -12.52
CA LEU A 184 15.70 -3.65 -11.76
C LEU A 184 15.06 -2.49 -10.96
N LYS A 185 13.94 -1.95 -11.44
CA LYS A 185 13.22 -0.81 -10.85
C LYS A 185 12.13 -1.22 -9.86
N ALA A 186 11.48 -2.37 -10.06
CA ALA A 186 10.46 -2.88 -9.14
C ALA A 186 10.62 -4.39 -8.88
N PRO A 187 11.73 -4.80 -8.22
CA PRO A 187 12.03 -6.21 -7.97
C PRO A 187 10.99 -6.89 -7.09
N ARG A 188 10.41 -6.15 -6.13
CA ARG A 188 9.37 -6.65 -5.21
C ARG A 188 8.07 -6.94 -5.93
N THR A 189 7.52 -5.98 -6.67
CA THR A 189 6.30 -6.16 -7.48
C THR A 189 6.46 -7.31 -8.49
N THR A 190 7.60 -7.36 -9.20
CA THR A 190 7.89 -8.47 -10.13
C THR A 190 7.90 -9.83 -9.42
N THR A 191 8.46 -9.88 -8.22
CA THR A 191 8.50 -11.12 -7.42
C THR A 191 7.10 -11.52 -6.95
N PHE A 192 6.29 -10.55 -6.51
CA PHE A 192 4.92 -10.80 -6.08
C PHE A 192 4.02 -11.28 -7.22
N ILE A 193 4.14 -10.73 -8.44
CA ILE A 193 3.43 -11.22 -9.63
C ILE A 193 3.72 -12.71 -9.89
N ARG A 194 5.00 -13.13 -9.72
CA ARG A 194 5.39 -14.54 -9.86
C ARG A 194 4.76 -15.44 -8.80
N MET A 195 4.53 -14.90 -7.59
CA MET A 195 3.82 -15.59 -6.51
C MET A 195 2.32 -15.73 -6.83
N LEU A 196 1.65 -14.66 -7.26
CA LEU A 196 0.25 -14.71 -7.68
C LEU A 196 0.02 -15.77 -8.78
N ARG A 197 0.92 -15.86 -9.76
CA ARG A 197 0.85 -16.90 -10.80
C ARG A 197 0.91 -18.33 -10.25
N GLN A 198 1.52 -18.56 -9.08
CA GLN A 198 1.51 -19.89 -8.46
C GLN A 198 0.10 -20.33 -8.06
N ILE A 199 -0.80 -19.39 -7.74
CA ILE A 199 -2.18 -19.69 -7.35
C ILE A 199 -2.90 -20.44 -8.48
N VAL A 200 -2.85 -19.89 -9.70
CA VAL A 200 -3.48 -20.50 -10.89
C VAL A 200 -2.72 -21.76 -11.33
N THR A 201 -1.39 -21.70 -11.45
CA THR A 201 -0.60 -22.86 -11.94
C THR A 201 -0.57 -24.07 -11.01
N CYS A 202 -0.93 -23.89 -9.74
CA CYS A 202 -1.14 -24.98 -8.78
C CYS A 202 -2.61 -25.35 -8.60
N ASN A 203 -3.52 -24.83 -9.43
CA ASN A 203 -4.96 -25.05 -9.36
C ASN A 203 -5.52 -24.80 -7.95
N TYR A 204 -5.10 -23.70 -7.31
CA TYR A 204 -5.51 -23.30 -5.97
C TYR A 204 -5.17 -24.33 -4.86
N ASN A 205 -4.25 -25.27 -5.11
CA ASN A 205 -3.79 -26.21 -4.10
C ASN A 205 -2.80 -25.55 -3.13
N ALA A 206 -3.25 -25.25 -1.91
CA ALA A 206 -2.48 -24.51 -0.91
C ALA A 206 -1.08 -25.09 -0.64
N GLU A 207 -0.95 -26.42 -0.54
CA GLU A 207 0.34 -27.08 -0.29
C GLU A 207 1.32 -26.89 -1.45
N LYS A 208 0.87 -27.14 -2.69
CA LYS A 208 1.70 -26.91 -3.89
C LYS A 208 2.08 -25.43 -4.02
N ILE A 209 1.14 -24.52 -3.74
CA ILE A 209 1.39 -23.07 -3.77
C ILE A 209 2.46 -22.69 -2.76
N ARG A 210 2.35 -23.14 -1.50
CA ARG A 210 3.34 -22.86 -0.45
C ARG A 210 4.74 -23.30 -0.86
N ILE A 211 4.88 -24.52 -1.39
CA ILE A 211 6.17 -25.06 -1.84
C ILE A 211 6.75 -24.21 -2.98
N LYS A 212 5.97 -23.95 -4.03
CA LYS A 212 6.45 -23.20 -5.21
C LYS A 212 6.69 -21.72 -4.93
N ALA A 213 5.93 -21.11 -4.01
CA ALA A 213 6.06 -19.70 -3.68
C ALA A 213 7.19 -19.41 -2.67
N LEU A 214 7.66 -20.43 -1.94
CA LEU A 214 8.66 -20.26 -0.88
C LEU A 214 9.95 -19.53 -1.31
N PRO A 215 10.56 -19.82 -2.49
CA PRO A 215 11.76 -19.10 -2.93
C PRO A 215 11.49 -17.60 -3.17
N TYR A 216 10.31 -17.26 -3.69
CA TYR A 216 9.91 -15.88 -3.93
C TYR A 216 9.61 -15.14 -2.63
N LEU A 217 8.95 -15.80 -1.67
CA LEU A 217 8.69 -15.24 -0.34
C LEU A 217 9.99 -14.95 0.42
N LYS A 218 10.97 -15.86 0.35
CA LYS A 218 12.32 -15.61 0.91
C LYS A 218 12.98 -14.41 0.25
N LYS A 219 12.86 -14.28 -1.08
CA LYS A 219 13.41 -13.13 -1.82
C LYS A 219 12.76 -11.81 -1.40
N LEU A 220 11.44 -11.75 -1.21
CA LEU A 220 10.74 -10.55 -0.73
C LEU A 220 11.25 -10.13 0.66
N LYS A 221 11.34 -11.06 1.61
CA LYS A 221 11.81 -10.75 2.97
C LYS A 221 13.27 -10.25 3.00
N LEU A 222 14.11 -10.73 2.08
CA LEU A 222 15.51 -10.29 1.99
C LEU A 222 15.64 -8.90 1.33
N SER A 223 14.74 -8.54 0.42
CA SER A 223 14.83 -7.27 -0.30
C SER A 223 14.43 -6.06 0.55
N GLU A 224 13.82 -6.27 1.71
CA GLU A 224 13.42 -5.23 2.67
C GLU A 224 14.60 -4.31 3.08
N PHE A 225 15.84 -4.79 2.95
CA PHE A 225 17.06 -4.11 3.37
C PHE A 225 17.84 -3.39 2.26
N ILE A 226 17.47 -3.58 0.98
CA ILE A 226 18.32 -3.16 -0.14
C ILE A 226 17.57 -2.15 -1.01
N ASN A 227 17.91 -0.87 -0.81
CA ASN A 227 17.64 0.25 -1.73
C ASN A 227 16.21 0.28 -2.29
N GLN A 228 15.24 0.67 -1.47
CA GLN A 228 13.94 1.11 -1.97
C GLN A 228 14.16 2.42 -2.74
N THR A 229 14.31 2.31 -4.06
CA THR A 229 14.35 3.45 -4.97
C THR A 229 12.97 4.09 -5.02
N GLU A 230 12.90 5.40 -5.30
CA GLU A 230 11.64 6.15 -5.53
C GLU A 230 10.73 5.54 -6.63
N THR A 231 11.24 4.57 -7.39
CA THR A 231 10.56 3.85 -8.48
C THR A 231 9.88 2.54 -8.06
N GLU A 232 9.90 2.17 -6.77
CA GLU A 232 9.07 1.06 -6.30
C GLU A 232 7.60 1.47 -6.25
N ALA A 233 6.74 0.64 -6.84
CA ALA A 233 5.29 0.80 -6.70
C ALA A 233 4.92 0.76 -5.22
N MET A 234 4.09 1.70 -4.78
CA MET A 234 3.74 1.82 -3.37
C MET A 234 2.90 0.62 -2.94
N GLU A 235 3.53 -0.29 -2.18
CA GLU A 235 2.82 -1.38 -1.52
C GLU A 235 1.86 -0.79 -0.50
N ILE A 236 0.55 -1.05 -0.62
CA ILE A 236 -0.41 -0.62 0.41
C ILE A 236 -0.32 -1.55 1.64
N ILE A 237 -0.11 -2.83 1.37
CA ILE A 237 0.25 -3.85 2.36
C ILE A 237 1.53 -4.51 1.87
N PRO A 238 2.54 -4.69 2.73
CA PRO A 238 3.74 -5.45 2.41
C PRO A 238 3.41 -6.78 1.74
N TYR A 239 4.04 -7.07 0.61
CA TYR A 239 3.65 -8.24 -0.20
C TYR A 239 3.74 -9.58 0.53
N GLU A 240 4.68 -9.75 1.45
CA GLU A 240 4.80 -10.92 2.32
C GLU A 240 3.63 -11.08 3.30
N ASP A 241 3.10 -9.98 3.81
CA ASP A 241 1.95 -9.96 4.71
C ASP A 241 0.68 -10.18 3.92
N LEU A 242 0.54 -9.49 2.78
CA LEU A 242 -0.56 -9.70 1.84
C LEU A 242 -0.59 -11.16 1.34
N TRP A 243 0.56 -11.75 1.05
CA TRP A 243 0.65 -13.16 0.68
C TRP A 243 0.16 -14.09 1.79
N SER A 244 0.49 -13.78 3.04
CA SER A 244 0.02 -14.54 4.19
C SER A 244 -1.51 -14.47 4.33
N ILE A 245 -2.10 -13.28 4.06
CA ILE A 245 -3.55 -13.09 4.02
C ILE A 245 -4.19 -13.87 2.86
N ILE A 246 -3.60 -13.84 1.66
CA ILE A 246 -4.10 -14.62 0.52
C ILE A 246 -4.15 -16.10 0.88
N LEU A 247 -3.05 -16.65 1.42
CA LEU A 247 -2.96 -18.07 1.76
C LEU A 247 -3.97 -18.50 2.84
N SER A 248 -4.30 -17.64 3.80
CA SER A 248 -5.29 -17.96 4.82
C SER A 248 -6.73 -17.93 4.30
N ARG A 249 -6.96 -17.25 3.18
CA ARG A 249 -8.28 -17.09 2.53
C ARG A 249 -8.45 -17.95 1.28
N LEU A 250 -7.42 -18.68 0.86
CA LEU A 250 -7.54 -19.58 -0.28
C LEU A 250 -8.64 -20.60 0.02
N PRO A 251 -9.64 -20.75 -0.87
CA PRO A 251 -10.71 -21.71 -0.65
C PRO A 251 -10.09 -23.11 -0.59
N GLU A 252 -10.42 -23.88 0.46
CA GLU A 252 -10.08 -25.30 0.51
C GLU A 252 -10.80 -26.02 -0.64
N ARG A 253 -10.11 -26.18 -1.78
CA ARG A 253 -10.60 -26.99 -2.89
C ARG A 253 -10.25 -28.44 -2.57
N LYS A 254 -11.26 -29.23 -2.19
CA LYS A 254 -11.12 -30.68 -2.01
C LYS A 254 -10.45 -31.26 -3.26
N LYS A 255 -9.47 -32.15 -3.05
CA LYS A 255 -8.87 -32.93 -4.15
C LYS A 255 -10.01 -33.59 -4.90
N SER A 256 -10.17 -33.28 -6.18
CA SER A 256 -10.91 -34.14 -7.10
C SER A 256 -10.16 -35.47 -7.12
N SER A 257 -10.73 -36.43 -6.40
CA SER A 257 -10.38 -37.86 -6.44
C SER A 257 -10.58 -38.41 -7.83
#